data_AF-W6NHQ5-F1
#
_entry.id   AF-W6NHQ5-F1
#
_cell.length_a   1.000
_cell.length_b   1.000
_cell.length_c   1.000
_cell.angle_alpha   90.00
_cell.angle_beta   90.00
_cell.angle_gamma   90.00
#
_symmetry.space_group_name_H-M   'P 1'
#
loop_
_entity.id
_entity.type
_entity.pdbx_description
1 polymer ?
#
loop_
_entity_poly.entity_id
_entity_poly.type
_entity_poly.pdbx_seq_one_letter_code
_entity_poly.pdbx_strand_id
1 'polypeptide(L)'
;VVGTVSTTDYYYQILSTLLWAGLIPIALFLAAYLFITDPQSNFETSDSLLLAILLCPIPICAVYRVWYFYRNRMNPKRLFKPDAELWGPRSTAHRKLAERNERLARIY
;
A
#
# COMPACT_ATOMS: atom_id res chain seq x y z
N VAL A 1 11.93 29.15 11.60
CA VAL A 1 10.90 29.95 10.90
C VAL A 1 9.64 29.10 10.83
N VAL A 2 8.68 29.34 11.73
CA VAL A 2 7.39 28.65 11.70
C VAL A 2 6.58 29.34 10.62
N GLY A 3 6.59 28.78 9.40
CA GLY A 3 5.74 29.27 8.32
C GLY A 3 4.30 29.09 8.73
N THR A 4 3.56 30.19 8.84
CA THR A 4 2.12 30.18 9.05
C THR A 4 1.50 29.47 7.85
N VAL A 5 1.05 28.23 8.04
CA VAL A 5 0.30 27.50 7.01
C VAL A 5 -0.93 28.34 6.71
N SER A 6 -1.08 28.76 5.45
CA SER A 6 -2.26 29.52 5.03
C SER A 6 -3.51 28.68 5.31
N THR A 7 -4.53 29.29 5.90
CA THR A 7 -5.81 28.62 6.16
C THR A 7 -6.39 28.01 4.88
N THR A 8 -6.17 28.65 3.73
CA THR A 8 -6.56 28.13 2.42
C THR A 8 -5.91 26.78 2.09
N ASP A 9 -4.62 26.63 2.38
CA ASP A 9 -3.85 25.42 2.04
C ASP A 9 -4.33 24.24 2.87
N TYR A 10 -4.74 24.49 4.11
CA TYR A 10 -5.36 23.49 4.98
C TYR A 10 -6.71 23.00 4.42
N TYR A 11 -7.57 23.91 3.94
CA TYR A 11 -8.83 23.52 3.30
C TYR A 11 -8.61 22.71 2.02
N TYR A 12 -7.63 23.10 1.18
CA TYR A 12 -7.28 22.34 -0.02
C TYR A 12 -6.75 20.93 0.32
N GLN A 13 -5.96 20.79 1.39
CA GLN A 13 -5.49 19.47 1.84
C GLN A 13 -6.65 18.58 2.33
N ILE A 14 -7.58 19.12 3.11
CA ILE A 14 -8.78 18.37 3.53
C ILE A 14 -9.61 17.94 2.31
N LEU A 15 -9.87 18.86 1.40
CA LEU A 15 -10.64 18.55 0.20
C LEU A 15 -9.94 17.48 -0.64
N SER A 16 -8.63 17.63 -0.86
CA SER A 16 -7.83 16.65 -1.60
C SER A 16 -7.87 15.27 -0.95
N THR A 17 -7.70 15.18 0.38
CA THR A 17 -7.75 13.90 1.10
C THR A 17 -9.13 13.26 1.05
N LEU A 18 -10.21 14.02 1.17
CA LEU A 18 -11.58 13.50 1.03
C LEU A 18 -11.85 12.95 -0.37
N LEU A 19 -11.40 13.68 -1.40
CA LEU A 19 -11.52 13.24 -2.79
C LEU A 19 -10.74 11.94 -3.02
N TRP A 20 -9.48 11.89 -2.58
CA TRP A 20 -8.60 10.73 -2.78
C TRP A 20 -8.99 9.49 -1.98
N ALA A 21 -9.36 9.65 -0.70
CA ALA A 21 -9.66 8.52 0.18
C ALA A 21 -11.10 8.01 0.04
N GLY A 22 -12.04 8.89 -0.31
CA GLY A 22 -13.46 8.56 -0.35
C GLY A 22 -14.03 8.55 -1.77
N LEU A 23 -14.06 9.73 -2.41
CA LEU A 23 -14.81 9.91 -3.65
C LEU A 23 -14.27 9.07 -4.81
N ILE A 24 -12.95 9.11 -5.04
CA ILE A 24 -12.33 8.42 -6.18
C ILE A 24 -12.52 6.90 -6.09
N PRO A 25 -12.23 6.21 -4.97
CA PRO A 25 -12.46 4.77 -4.86
C PRO A 25 -13.92 4.36 -5.08
N ILE A 26 -14.87 5.13 -4.53
CA ILE A 26 -16.31 4.84 -4.69
C ILE A 26 -16.74 5.02 -6.15
N ALA A 27 -16.32 6.11 -6.79
CA ALA A 27 -16.65 6.37 -8.18
C ALA A 27 -16.07 5.30 -9.13
N LEU A 28 -14.82 4.89 -8.91
CA LEU A 28 -14.19 3.82 -9.70
C LEU A 28 -14.90 2.48 -9.51
N PHE A 29 -15.24 2.13 -8.27
CA PHE A 29 -15.98 0.90 -7.98
C PHE A 29 -17.35 0.89 -8.67
N LEU A 30 -18.10 1.99 -8.55
CA LEU A 30 -19.43 2.11 -9.14
C LEU A 30 -19.37 2.09 -10.68
N ALA A 31 -18.41 2.77 -11.29
CA ALA A 31 -18.20 2.75 -12.73
C ALA A 31 -17.87 1.34 -13.24
N ALA A 32 -16.97 0.62 -12.55
CA ALA A 32 -16.63 -0.76 -12.90
C ALA A 32 -17.84 -1.69 -12.74
N TYR A 33 -18.61 -1.55 -11.65
CA TYR A 33 -19.81 -2.33 -11.41
C TYR A 33 -20.85 -2.12 -12.52
N LEU A 34 -21.18 -0.87 -12.82
CA LEU A 34 -22.15 -0.53 -13.87
C LEU A 34 -21.71 -1.12 -15.23
N PHE A 35 -20.43 -0.97 -15.58
CA PHE A 35 -19.89 -1.51 -16.82
C PHE A 35 -20.02 -3.04 -16.91
N ILE A 36 -19.69 -3.76 -15.83
CA ILE A 36 -19.76 -5.23 -15.80
C ILE A 36 -21.21 -5.73 -15.84
N THR A 37 -22.14 -5.00 -15.22
CA THR A 37 -23.56 -5.40 -15.16
C THR A 37 -24.40 -4.97 -16.36
N ASP A 38 -23.88 -4.08 -17.21
CA ASP A 38 -24.59 -3.56 -18.36
C ASP A 38 -24.75 -4.68 -19.41
N PRO A 39 -25.98 -5.11 -19.76
CA PRO A 39 -26.20 -6.13 -20.77
C PRO A 39 -25.82 -5.69 -22.20
N GLN A 40 -25.61 -4.39 -22.43
CA GLN A 40 -25.08 -3.86 -23.69
C GLN A 40 -23.54 -3.84 -23.72
N SER A 41 -22.89 -4.07 -22.59
CA SER A 41 -21.44 -4.23 -22.57
C SER A 41 -21.07 -5.59 -23.18
N ASN A 42 -20.04 -5.61 -24.04
CA ASN A 42 -19.46 -6.86 -24.53
C ASN A 42 -18.54 -7.50 -23.47
N PHE A 43 -18.89 -7.40 -22.19
CA PHE A 43 -18.07 -7.93 -21.11
C PHE A 43 -18.38 -9.41 -20.93
N GLU A 44 -17.51 -10.26 -21.47
CA GLU A 44 -17.72 -11.70 -21.46
C GLU A 44 -17.20 -12.35 -20.18
N THR A 45 -17.59 -13.60 -19.96
CA THR A 45 -17.08 -14.39 -18.82
C THR A 45 -15.56 -14.59 -18.89
N SER A 46 -14.99 -14.65 -20.09
CA SER A 46 -13.54 -14.69 -20.34
C SER A 46 -12.82 -13.44 -19.81
N ASP A 47 -13.37 -12.25 -20.05
CA ASP A 47 -12.84 -10.97 -19.57
C ASP A 47 -12.88 -10.89 -18.05
N SER A 48 -13.97 -11.38 -17.44
CA SER A 48 -14.11 -11.43 -15.98
C SER A 48 -13.04 -12.33 -15.33
N LEU A 49 -12.71 -13.44 -15.97
CA LEU A 49 -11.69 -14.38 -15.52
C LEU A 49 -10.29 -13.79 -15.68
N LEU A 50 -10.02 -13.12 -16.81
CA LEU A 50 -8.75 -12.42 -17.03
C LEU A 50 -8.55 -11.29 -16.02
N LEU A 51 -9.60 -10.53 -15.71
CA LEU A 51 -9.58 -9.46 -14.71
C LEU A 51 -9.34 -10.03 -13.29
N ALA A 52 -9.96 -11.17 -12.96
CA ALA A 52 -9.68 -11.87 -11.71
C ALA A 52 -8.22 -12.32 -11.62
N ILE A 53 -7.66 -12.92 -12.68
CA ILE A 53 -6.24 -13.33 -12.73
C ILE A 53 -5.32 -12.11 -12.56
N LEU A 54 -5.65 -10.98 -13.21
CA LEU A 54 -4.87 -9.76 -13.13
C LEU A 54 -4.85 -9.17 -11.72
N LEU A 55 -5.99 -9.21 -11.01
CA LEU A 55 -6.13 -8.63 -9.67
C LEU A 55 -5.71 -9.58 -8.54
N CYS A 56 -5.71 -10.90 -8.77
CA CYS A 56 -5.37 -11.94 -7.78
C CYS A 56 -3.98 -11.81 -7.10
N PRO A 57 -2.91 -11.33 -7.76
CA PRO A 57 -1.61 -11.16 -7.11
C PRO A 57 -1.66 -10.25 -5.88
N ILE A 58 -2.51 -9.22 -5.88
CA ILE A 58 -2.63 -8.25 -4.78
C ILE A 58 -3.10 -8.93 -3.48
N PRO A 59 -4.27 -9.62 -3.44
CA PRO A 59 -4.71 -10.32 -2.24
C PRO A 59 -3.78 -11.49 -1.88
N ILE A 60 -3.19 -12.22 -2.84
CA ILE A 60 -2.21 -13.27 -2.54
C ILE A 60 -1.02 -12.69 -1.78
N CYS A 61 -0.45 -11.58 -2.25
CA CYS A 61 0.67 -10.92 -1.57
C CYS A 61 0.29 -10.42 -0.17
N ALA A 62 -0.93 -9.90 -0.01
CA ALA A 62 -1.45 -9.46 1.28
C ALA A 62 -1.57 -10.62 2.28
N VAL A 63 -2.20 -11.73 1.86
CA VAL A 63 -2.34 -12.95 2.69
C VAL A 63 -0.98 -13.54 3.04
N TYR A 64 -0.06 -13.61 2.08
CA TYR A 64 1.30 -14.09 2.31
C TYR A 64 2.03 -13.25 3.37
N ARG A 65 1.95 -11.92 3.29
CA ARG A 65 2.55 -11.02 4.28
C ARG A 65 1.93 -11.21 5.67
N VAL A 66 0.60 -11.32 5.77
CA VAL A 66 -0.09 -11.58 7.05
C VAL A 66 0.35 -12.92 7.63
N TRP A 67 0.37 -13.98 6.82
CA TRP A 67 0.79 -15.31 7.23
C TRP A 67 2.24 -15.33 7.73
N TYR A 68 3.16 -14.68 7.01
CA TYR A 68 4.56 -14.55 7.40
C TYR A 68 4.72 -13.85 8.75
N PHE A 69 4.00 -12.75 8.97
CA PHE A 69 4.00 -12.02 10.24
C PHE A 69 3.46 -12.87 11.40
N TYR A 70 2.37 -13.60 11.16
CA TYR A 70 1.78 -14.51 12.13
C TYR A 70 2.74 -15.65 12.49
N ARG A 71 3.30 -16.33 11.48
CA ARG A 71 4.23 -17.46 11.65
C ARG A 71 5.48 -17.08 12.44
N ASN A 72 6.01 -15.88 12.21
CA ASN A 72 7.24 -15.39 12.82
C ASN A 72 6.99 -14.56 14.09
N ARG A 73 5.76 -14.51 14.60
CA ARG A 73 5.35 -13.76 15.80
C ARG A 73 5.81 -12.30 15.79
N MET A 74 5.77 -11.68 14.62
CA MET A 74 6.14 -10.27 14.46
C MET A 74 4.98 -9.36 14.87
N ASN A 75 5.30 -8.12 15.24
CA ASN A 75 4.28 -7.14 15.63
C ASN A 75 3.36 -6.79 14.44
N PRO A 76 2.04 -7.03 14.51
CA PRO A 76 1.11 -6.79 13.40
C PRO A 76 0.98 -5.31 13.02
N LYS A 77 1.28 -4.38 13.96
CA LYS A 77 1.26 -2.94 13.66
C LYS A 77 2.29 -2.53 12.59
N ARG A 78 3.32 -3.34 12.34
CA ARG A 78 4.30 -3.07 11.27
C ARG A 78 3.75 -3.35 9.87
N LEU A 79 2.69 -4.14 9.73
CA LEU A 79 2.10 -4.44 8.42
C LEU A 79 1.51 -3.19 7.74
N PHE A 80 1.00 -2.26 8.56
CA PHE A 80 0.36 -1.02 8.10
C PHE A 80 1.28 0.19 8.17
N LYS A 81 2.53 0.02 8.62
CA LYS A 81 3.50 1.10 8.58
C LYS A 81 4.08 1.15 7.17
N PRO A 82 4.04 2.30 6.49
CA PRO A 82 4.73 2.45 5.22
C PRO A 82 6.22 2.16 5.45
N ASP A 83 6.79 1.25 4.67
CA ASP A 83 8.23 1.05 4.64
C ASP A 83 8.85 2.33 4.08
N ALA A 84 9.36 3.19 4.96
CA ALA A 84 10.00 4.45 4.61
C ALA A 84 11.24 4.29 3.71
N GLU A 85 11.65 3.04 3.46
CA GLU A 85 12.88 2.65 2.77
C GLU A 85 12.62 1.86 1.49
N LEU A 86 11.46 2.04 0.87
CA LEU A 86 11.10 1.37 -0.39
C LEU A 86 12.11 1.60 -1.52
N TRP A 87 12.87 2.72 -1.44
CA TRP A 87 13.89 3.13 -2.42
C TRP A 87 15.23 3.50 -1.77
N GLY A 88 15.62 2.79 -0.69
CA GLY A 88 16.88 2.99 0.02
C GLY A 88 17.52 1.68 0.50
N PRO A 89 18.74 1.69 1.05
CA PRO A 89 19.46 0.48 1.47
C PRO A 89 18.60 -0.36 2.42
N ARG A 90 18.30 -1.61 2.01
CA ARG A 90 17.30 -2.52 2.59
C ARG A 90 17.26 -2.50 4.12
N SER A 91 16.29 -1.78 4.69
CA SER A 91 15.96 -1.69 6.12
C SER A 91 17.09 -1.11 7.00
N THR A 92 16.83 0.03 7.64
CA THR A 92 17.69 0.66 8.66
C THR A 92 17.98 -0.29 9.81
N ALA A 93 17.10 -1.28 10.04
CA ALA A 93 17.34 -2.36 10.98
C ALA A 93 18.47 -3.30 10.51
N HIS A 94 18.51 -3.69 9.23
CA HIS A 94 19.64 -4.46 8.69
C HIS A 94 20.90 -3.61 8.59
N ARG A 95 20.80 -2.30 8.32
CA ARG A 95 21.96 -1.40 8.35
C ARG A 95 22.54 -1.28 9.76
N LYS A 96 21.72 -1.09 10.79
CA LYS A 96 22.15 -1.06 12.19
C LYS A 96 22.72 -2.41 12.65
N LEU A 97 22.16 -3.51 12.17
CA LEU A 97 22.63 -4.86 12.49
C LEU A 97 23.96 -5.17 11.80
N ALA A 98 24.13 -4.77 10.53
CA ALA A 98 25.39 -4.85 9.81
C ALA A 98 26.47 -3.96 10.44
N GLU A 99 26.15 -2.71 10.77
CA GLU A 99 27.07 -1.78 11.42
C GLU A 99 27.50 -2.29 12.82
N ARG A 100 26.58 -2.94 13.55
CA ARG A 100 26.91 -3.60 14.83
C ARG A 100 27.83 -4.81 14.62
N ASN A 101 27.59 -5.61 13.60
CA ASN A 101 28.45 -6.76 13.28
C ASN A 101 29.84 -6.33 12.79
N GLU A 102 29.95 -5.26 12.02
CA GLU A 102 31.23 -4.67 11.60
C GLU A 102 32.03 -4.10 12.77
N ARG A 103 31.37 -3.54 13.79
CA ARG A 103 32.04 -3.10 15.02
C ARG A 103 32.58 -4.28 15.83
N LEU A 104 31.85 -5.40 15.88
CA LEU A 104 32.32 -6.62 16.56
C LEU A 104 33.51 -7.26 15.82
N ALA A 105 33.48 -7.26 14.48
CA ALA A 105 34.56 -7.78 13.65
C ALA A 105 35.83 -6.92 13.66
N ARG A 106 35.76 -5.65 14.07
CA ARG A 106 36.92 -4.77 14.25
C ARG A 106 37.62 -4.92 15.60
N ILE A 107 36.96 -5.56 16.56
CA ILE A 107 37.46 -5.77 17.93
C ILE A 107 38.20 -7.11 18.03
N TYR A 108 37.96 -8.03 17.08
CA TYR A 108 38.75 -9.24 16.84
C TYR A 108 39.82 -8.97 15.80
#